data_AF-A0A392MAU1-F1
#
_entry.id   AF-A0A392MAU1-F1
#
_cell.length_a   1.000
_cell.length_b   1.000
_cell.length_c   1.000
_cell.angle_alpha   90.00
_cell.angle_beta   90.00
_cell.angle_gamma   90.00
#
_symmetry.space_group_name_H-M   'P 1'
#
loop_
_entity.id
_entity.type
_entity.pdbx_description
1 polymer ?
#
loop_
_entity_poly.entity_id
_entity_poly.type
_entity_poly.pdbx_seq_one_letter_code
_entity_poly.pdbx_strand_id
1 'polypeptide(L)'
;TESELIKDIIKDVLQKLNYKYTSEFRCLFIPDNNYFQIESLLKVDTKQVQIIGIWGMGGIGKTTLAAAIFHRVSSQYEGSCFLENVTEESERHGLNYICNRLFSKLLKEDVGLDTPLVVPAIVMRRLRNMKAFVVLDGVNTSKLLENLVGIGRDWLGPSSRVIVTTRDKQILISGGVDTIHQVEEMNFHNSFRLFSLNAFHKTFPEESYMELSKRAIDYAKGNPLALKVLGSYLRSKSEIEWDSALDKLKEVPNAEIQEGTDEVEVIWLDMTQIPPINLSPKAFKKMSKLRLLAFQGNKRDFNNSVYSSKIINSVYLPSGLKLLPKNLRYFEWDGYPSKSLPPTFCPEKLVELSLPYNNVEKLWDGVQVCMTQVSLMFKN
;
A
#
# COMPACT_ATOMS: atom_id res chain seq x y z
N THR A 1 -7.28 -47.55 -4.82
CA THR A 1 -7.23 -48.24 -6.14
C THR A 1 -6.18 -47.58 -7.01
N GLU A 2 -5.75 -48.20 -8.11
CA GLU A 2 -4.78 -47.62 -9.07
C GLU A 2 -5.17 -46.20 -9.54
N SER A 3 -6.49 -45.94 -9.61
CA SER A 3 -7.08 -44.62 -9.87
C SER A 3 -6.75 -43.53 -8.84
N GLU A 4 -6.62 -43.87 -7.55
CA GLU A 4 -6.27 -42.91 -6.50
C GLU A 4 -4.79 -42.54 -6.56
N LEU A 5 -3.92 -43.52 -6.80
CA LEU A 5 -2.48 -43.30 -7.03
C LEU A 5 -2.24 -42.38 -8.24
N ILE A 6 -2.98 -42.57 -9.33
CA ILE A 6 -2.90 -41.70 -10.51
C ILE A 6 -3.34 -40.27 -10.17
N LYS A 7 -4.39 -40.08 -9.36
CA LYS A 7 -4.83 -38.75 -8.93
C LYS A 7 -3.77 -38.04 -8.08
N ASP A 8 -3.10 -38.76 -7.18
CA ASP A 8 -2.03 -38.22 -6.35
C ASP A 8 -0.80 -37.83 -7.19
N ILE A 9 -0.42 -38.66 -8.17
CA ILE A 9 0.65 -38.34 -9.12
C ILE A 9 0.28 -37.12 -9.95
N ILE A 10 -0.95 -37.04 -10.48
CA ILE A 10 -1.41 -35.89 -11.26
C ILE A 10 -1.38 -34.62 -10.41
N LYS A 11 -1.83 -34.68 -9.15
CA LYS A 11 -1.81 -33.55 -8.22
C LYS A 11 -0.38 -33.07 -7.92
N ASP A 12 0.54 -34.01 -7.69
CA ASP A 12 1.95 -33.73 -7.42
C ASP A 12 2.65 -33.15 -8.67
N VAL A 13 2.39 -33.71 -9.85
CA VAL A 13 2.89 -33.19 -11.14
C VAL A 13 2.30 -31.82 -11.44
N LEU A 14 1.00 -31.59 -11.22
CA LEU A 14 0.36 -30.29 -11.40
C LEU A 14 0.90 -29.24 -10.42
N GLN A 15 1.16 -29.60 -9.16
CA GLN A 15 1.83 -28.70 -8.22
C GLN A 15 3.24 -28.34 -8.70
N LYS A 16 4.01 -29.32 -9.19
CA LYS A 16 5.35 -29.10 -9.75
C LYS A 16 5.33 -28.27 -11.04
N LEU A 17 4.31 -28.42 -11.89
CA LEU A 17 4.14 -27.69 -13.14
C LEU A 17 3.61 -26.26 -12.91
N ASN A 18 2.61 -26.07 -12.05
CA ASN A 18 2.11 -24.74 -11.67
C ASN A 18 3.19 -23.91 -10.96
N TYR A 19 4.16 -24.54 -10.31
CA TYR A 19 5.35 -23.87 -9.78
C TYR A 19 6.30 -23.37 -10.89
N LYS A 20 6.28 -23.99 -12.07
CA LYS A 20 7.11 -23.63 -13.23
C LYS A 20 6.50 -22.48 -14.03
N TYR A 21 5.18 -22.31 -13.99
CA TYR A 21 4.46 -21.16 -14.56
C TYR A 21 4.33 -20.06 -13.51
N THR A 22 5.26 -19.11 -13.59
CA THR A 22 5.34 -17.89 -12.78
C THR A 22 3.97 -17.22 -12.60
N SER A 23 3.58 -16.97 -11.35
CA SER A 23 2.48 -16.08 -11.00
C SER A 23 2.56 -14.79 -11.80
N GLU A 24 1.47 -14.35 -12.41
CA GLU A 24 1.44 -13.08 -13.14
C GLU A 24 1.69 -11.93 -12.16
N PHE A 25 2.73 -11.13 -12.40
CA PHE A 25 3.02 -9.97 -11.57
C PHE A 25 2.00 -8.87 -11.92
N ARG A 26 0.90 -8.81 -11.15
CA ARG A 26 -0.26 -7.96 -11.44
C ARG A 26 -0.02 -6.46 -11.32
N CYS A 27 1.17 -6.02 -10.89
CA CYS A 27 1.48 -4.61 -10.74
C CYS A 27 2.34 -4.12 -11.91
N LEU A 28 1.99 -2.97 -12.49
CA LEU A 28 2.92 -2.20 -13.32
C LEU A 28 4.15 -1.84 -12.47
N PHE A 29 5.27 -2.53 -12.71
CA PHE A 29 6.57 -2.23 -12.13
C PHE A 29 7.50 -1.73 -13.21
N ILE A 30 8.15 -0.60 -12.93
CA ILE A 30 9.13 0.02 -13.82
C ILE A 30 10.49 -0.22 -13.15
N PRO A 31 11.33 -1.11 -13.71
CA PRO A 31 12.68 -1.31 -13.19
C PRO A 31 13.47 0.00 -13.19
N ASP A 32 14.14 0.27 -12.09
CA ASP A 32 14.93 1.47 -11.85
C ASP A 32 16.28 1.12 -11.21
N ASN A 33 17.05 2.13 -10.83
CA ASN A 33 18.35 1.93 -10.20
C ASN A 33 18.25 1.08 -8.91
N ASN A 34 17.22 1.31 -8.09
CA ASN A 34 16.97 0.51 -6.87
C ASN A 34 16.85 -0.98 -7.20
N TYR A 35 16.10 -1.33 -8.26
CA TYR A 35 15.97 -2.70 -8.72
C TYR A 35 17.32 -3.32 -9.10
N PHE A 36 18.11 -2.64 -9.93
CA PHE A 36 19.38 -3.18 -10.41
C PHE A 36 20.43 -3.31 -9.30
N GLN A 37 20.44 -2.40 -8.33
CA GLN A 37 21.32 -2.47 -7.17
C GLN A 37 21.01 -3.70 -6.31
N ILE A 38 19.74 -3.94 -5.95
CA ILE A 38 19.39 -5.14 -5.19
C ILE A 38 19.64 -6.41 -6.02
N GLU A 39 19.33 -6.41 -7.31
CA GLU A 39 19.60 -7.57 -8.18
C GLU A 39 21.10 -7.90 -8.23
N SER A 40 21.97 -6.88 -8.23
CA SER A 40 23.42 -7.05 -8.14
C SER A 40 23.86 -7.63 -6.79
N LEU A 41 23.31 -7.11 -5.68
CA LEU A 41 23.61 -7.62 -4.33
C LEU A 41 23.25 -9.11 -4.18
N LEU A 42 22.17 -9.55 -4.80
CA LEU A 42 21.73 -10.95 -4.78
C LEU A 42 22.64 -11.89 -5.59
N LYS A 43 23.27 -11.39 -6.65
CA LYS A 43 24.15 -12.18 -7.54
C LYS A 43 25.55 -12.41 -6.96
N VAL A 44 25.89 -11.75 -5.85
CA VAL A 44 27.17 -12.01 -5.17
C VAL A 44 27.17 -13.44 -4.65
N ASP A 45 28.04 -14.29 -5.19
CA ASP A 45 28.15 -15.70 -4.77
C ASP A 45 28.87 -15.80 -3.43
N THR A 46 28.12 -15.55 -2.37
CA THR A 46 28.53 -15.89 -1.01
C THR A 46 28.04 -17.30 -0.69
N LYS A 47 28.96 -18.16 -0.24
CA LYS A 47 28.62 -19.49 0.34
C LYS A 47 27.89 -19.38 1.69
N GLN A 48 27.46 -18.18 2.09
CA GLN A 48 26.81 -17.88 3.36
C GLN A 48 25.41 -17.32 3.14
N VAL A 49 24.60 -17.35 4.20
CA VAL A 49 23.28 -16.70 4.23
C VAL A 49 23.48 -15.18 4.25
N GLN A 50 22.83 -14.48 3.31
CA GLN A 50 22.89 -13.02 3.23
C GLN A 50 21.51 -12.41 3.49
N ILE A 51 21.47 -11.40 4.34
CA ILE A 51 20.28 -10.64 4.71
C ILE A 51 20.42 -9.21 4.19
N ILE A 52 19.51 -8.81 3.32
CA ILE A 52 19.46 -7.49 2.72
C ILE A 52 18.27 -6.74 3.33
N GLY A 53 18.55 -5.66 4.04
CA GLY A 53 17.53 -4.75 4.56
C GLY A 53 17.21 -3.66 3.55
N ILE A 54 15.94 -3.50 3.19
CA ILE A 54 15.43 -2.42 2.35
C ILE A 54 14.65 -1.46 3.24
N TRP A 55 15.06 -0.20 3.28
CA TRP A 55 14.37 0.83 4.06
C TRP A 55 14.09 2.10 3.26
N GLY A 56 13.22 2.95 3.80
CA GLY A 56 12.81 4.19 3.17
C GLY A 56 11.39 4.59 3.55
N MET A 57 10.98 5.76 3.09
CA MET A 57 9.71 6.40 3.46
C MET A 57 8.47 5.56 3.08
N GLY A 58 7.34 5.85 3.72
CA GLY A 58 6.03 5.31 3.32
C GLY A 58 5.72 5.61 1.84
N GLY A 59 5.11 4.66 1.14
CA GLY A 59 4.72 4.84 -0.27
C GLY A 59 5.86 4.82 -1.30
N ILE A 60 7.13 4.79 -0.87
CA ILE A 60 8.31 4.83 -1.77
C ILE A 60 8.46 3.58 -2.66
N GLY A 61 7.73 2.49 -2.36
CA GLY A 61 7.71 1.29 -3.19
C GLY A 61 8.53 0.10 -2.70
N LYS A 62 8.98 0.07 -1.43
CA LYS A 62 9.75 -1.06 -0.84
C LYS A 62 9.11 -2.43 -1.07
N THR A 63 7.82 -2.57 -0.73
CA THR A 63 7.06 -3.82 -0.91
C THR A 63 6.99 -4.21 -2.38
N THR A 64 6.72 -3.25 -3.27
CA THR A 64 6.66 -3.47 -4.72
C THR A 64 8.02 -3.91 -5.27
N LEU A 65 9.11 -3.29 -4.82
CA LEU A 65 10.48 -3.63 -5.18
C LEU A 65 10.82 -5.07 -4.75
N ALA A 66 10.56 -5.40 -3.49
CA ALA A 66 10.79 -6.75 -2.96
C ALA A 66 9.94 -7.80 -3.69
N ALA A 67 8.69 -7.48 -4.02
CA ALA A 67 7.80 -8.37 -4.78
C ALA A 67 8.29 -8.60 -6.22
N ALA A 68 8.76 -7.54 -6.90
CA ALA A 68 9.32 -7.66 -8.25
C ALA A 68 10.58 -8.54 -8.27
N ILE A 69 11.46 -8.36 -7.28
CA ILE A 69 12.66 -9.19 -7.12
C ILE A 69 12.28 -10.64 -6.83
N PHE A 70 11.36 -10.87 -5.87
CA PHE A 70 10.88 -12.21 -5.53
C PHE A 70 10.33 -12.94 -6.77
N HIS A 71 9.49 -12.27 -7.54
CA HIS A 71 8.97 -12.81 -8.80
C HIS A 71 10.09 -13.23 -9.76
N ARG A 72 11.13 -12.39 -9.89
CA ARG A 72 12.24 -12.62 -10.81
C ARG A 72 13.15 -13.78 -10.40
N VAL A 73 13.50 -13.88 -9.12
CA VAL A 73 14.60 -14.75 -8.66
C VAL A 73 14.16 -15.96 -7.84
N SER A 74 12.93 -15.99 -7.32
CA SER A 74 12.45 -17.08 -6.44
C SER A 74 12.62 -18.48 -7.03
N SER A 75 12.47 -18.64 -8.36
CA SER A 75 12.60 -19.91 -9.07
C SER A 75 14.02 -20.48 -9.08
N GLN A 76 15.03 -19.67 -8.75
CA GLN A 76 16.44 -20.08 -8.66
C GLN A 76 16.81 -20.72 -7.31
N TYR A 77 15.83 -20.83 -6.40
CA TYR A 77 15.97 -21.35 -5.05
C TYR A 77 15.08 -22.57 -4.85
N GLU A 78 15.48 -23.47 -3.97
CA GLU A 78 14.78 -24.72 -3.69
C GLU A 78 13.46 -24.46 -2.94
N GLY A 79 13.52 -23.53 -1.97
CA GLY A 79 12.37 -23.01 -1.24
C GLY A 79 12.30 -21.50 -1.36
N SER A 80 11.10 -20.96 -1.56
CA SER A 80 10.89 -19.51 -1.57
C SER A 80 9.65 -19.12 -0.79
N CYS A 81 9.72 -18.01 -0.07
CA CYS A 81 8.60 -17.52 0.73
C CYS A 81 8.54 -16.00 0.73
N PHE A 82 7.37 -15.47 0.37
CA PHE A 82 7.02 -14.07 0.58
C PHE A 82 6.00 -13.99 1.71
N LEU A 83 6.35 -13.25 2.77
CA LEU A 83 5.46 -12.90 3.87
C LEU A 83 5.16 -11.41 3.82
N GLU A 84 3.92 -11.08 3.48
CA GLU A 84 3.38 -9.71 3.45
C GLU A 84 3.00 -9.24 4.85
N ASN A 85 3.23 -7.96 5.16
CA ASN A 85 2.81 -7.28 6.37
C ASN A 85 3.09 -8.08 7.67
N VAL A 86 4.33 -8.57 7.81
CA VAL A 86 4.75 -9.52 8.85
C VAL A 86 4.39 -9.02 10.26
N THR A 87 4.55 -7.73 10.51
CA THR A 87 4.15 -7.11 11.77
C THR A 87 2.65 -7.25 12.03
N GLU A 88 1.82 -6.79 11.10
CA GLU A 88 0.36 -6.77 11.27
C GLU A 88 -0.19 -8.19 11.44
N GLU A 89 0.35 -9.13 10.68
CA GLU A 89 -0.04 -10.54 10.76
C GLU A 89 0.42 -11.18 12.08
N SER A 90 1.60 -10.80 12.58
CA SER A 90 2.07 -11.24 13.90
C SER A 90 1.23 -10.68 15.04
N GLU A 91 0.77 -9.43 14.93
CA GLU A 91 -0.12 -8.81 15.93
C GLU A 91 -1.51 -9.47 15.92
N ARG A 92 -2.01 -9.86 14.74
CA ARG A 92 -3.33 -10.50 14.58
C ARG A 92 -3.35 -11.96 14.99
N HIS A 93 -2.33 -12.72 14.61
CA HIS A 93 -2.33 -14.19 14.71
C HIS A 93 -1.22 -14.76 15.58
N GLY A 94 -0.30 -13.92 16.05
CA GLY A 94 0.85 -14.33 16.86
C GLY A 94 2.04 -14.81 16.04
N LEU A 95 3.20 -14.88 16.69
CA LEU A 95 4.47 -15.32 16.08
C LEU A 95 4.41 -16.76 15.55
N ASN A 96 3.70 -17.65 16.26
CA ASN A 96 3.60 -19.07 15.89
C ASN A 96 2.98 -19.23 14.50
N TYR A 97 1.93 -18.43 14.21
CA TYR A 97 1.29 -18.41 12.91
C TYR A 97 2.26 -18.00 11.81
N ILE A 98 3.05 -16.95 12.03
CA ILE A 98 4.05 -16.47 11.07
C ILE A 98 5.15 -17.51 10.82
N CYS A 99 5.71 -18.09 11.88
CA CYS A 99 6.73 -19.14 11.77
C CYS A 99 6.19 -20.38 11.06
N ASN A 100 4.96 -20.83 11.39
CA ASN A 100 4.36 -21.98 10.72
C ASN A 100 4.12 -21.68 9.23
N ARG A 101 3.60 -20.49 8.91
CA ARG A 101 3.40 -20.05 7.52
C ARG A 101 4.71 -19.96 6.74
N LEU A 102 5.78 -19.48 7.38
CA LEU A 102 7.13 -19.41 6.80
C LEU A 102 7.63 -20.80 6.44
N PHE A 103 7.71 -21.70 7.42
CA PHE A 103 8.29 -23.02 7.21
C PHE A 103 7.42 -23.88 6.31
N SER A 104 6.10 -23.78 6.43
CA SER A 104 5.19 -24.54 5.57
C SER A 104 5.28 -24.13 4.10
N LYS A 105 5.43 -22.84 3.81
CA LYS A 105 5.69 -22.37 2.44
C LYS A 105 7.05 -22.82 1.91
N LEU A 106 8.08 -22.79 2.76
CA LEU A 106 9.43 -23.18 2.39
C LEU A 106 9.55 -24.69 2.11
N LEU A 107 8.96 -25.52 2.97
CA LEU A 107 9.02 -26.99 2.89
C LEU A 107 7.91 -27.61 2.03
N LYS A 108 6.88 -26.83 1.68
CA LYS A 108 5.69 -27.25 0.91
C LYS A 108 4.86 -28.33 1.62
N GLU A 109 4.86 -28.31 2.94
CA GLU A 109 4.13 -29.23 3.83
C GLU A 109 3.64 -28.45 5.04
N ASP A 110 2.58 -28.91 5.71
CA ASP A 110 2.18 -28.30 6.99
C ASP A 110 3.13 -28.81 8.09
N VAL A 111 3.75 -27.86 8.80
CA VAL A 111 4.72 -28.17 9.85
C VAL A 111 4.04 -28.32 11.21
N GLY A 112 2.84 -27.77 11.40
CA GLY A 112 2.05 -27.92 12.63
C GLY A 112 2.79 -27.47 13.90
N LEU A 113 3.35 -26.27 13.91
CA LEU A 113 4.09 -25.76 15.08
C LEU A 113 3.17 -25.35 16.24
N ASP A 114 3.35 -25.98 17.40
CA ASP A 114 2.72 -25.57 18.66
C ASP A 114 3.35 -24.28 19.24
N THR A 115 4.66 -24.11 19.06
CA THR A 115 5.43 -22.98 19.58
C THR A 115 6.61 -22.62 18.65
N PRO A 116 7.01 -21.35 18.52
CA PRO A 116 8.11 -20.95 17.66
C PRO A 116 9.48 -21.23 18.31
N LEU A 117 9.49 -21.50 19.62
CA LEU A 117 10.69 -21.83 20.38
C LEU A 117 11.15 -23.29 20.18
N VAL A 118 10.23 -24.17 19.77
CA VAL A 118 10.50 -25.61 19.63
C VAL A 118 10.08 -26.04 18.23
N VAL A 119 11.03 -25.96 17.31
CA VAL A 119 10.86 -26.46 15.95
C VAL A 119 11.37 -27.91 15.88
N PRO A 120 10.60 -28.87 15.34
CA PRO A 120 11.05 -30.26 15.23
C PRO A 120 12.42 -30.37 14.56
N ALA A 121 13.31 -31.19 15.13
CA ALA A 121 14.71 -31.29 14.66
C ALA A 121 14.81 -31.67 13.17
N ILE A 122 13.86 -32.47 12.67
CA ILE A 122 13.79 -32.87 11.26
C ILE A 122 13.50 -31.68 10.33
N VAL A 123 12.62 -30.77 10.75
CA VAL A 123 12.27 -29.53 10.04
C VAL A 123 13.50 -28.64 9.97
N MET A 124 14.15 -28.41 11.11
CA MET A 124 15.37 -27.59 11.18
C MET A 124 16.51 -28.18 10.33
N ARG A 125 16.69 -29.51 10.34
CA ARG A 125 17.69 -30.18 9.51
C ARG A 125 17.43 -29.97 8.01
N ARG A 126 16.17 -29.98 7.57
CA ARG A 126 15.82 -29.72 6.16
C ARG A 126 16.09 -28.28 5.78
N LEU A 127 15.62 -27.32 6.58
CA LEU A 127 15.81 -25.89 6.32
C LEU A 127 17.31 -25.51 6.25
N ARG A 128 18.14 -26.07 7.15
CA ARG A 128 19.60 -25.87 7.19
C ARG A 128 20.35 -26.39 5.96
N ASN A 129 19.75 -27.30 5.20
CA ASN A 129 20.35 -27.85 3.99
C ASN A 129 19.72 -27.26 2.72
N MET A 130 18.71 -26.40 2.86
CA MET A 130 17.95 -25.87 1.74
C MET A 130 18.47 -24.49 1.34
N LYS A 131 18.67 -24.29 0.03
CA LYS A 131 18.95 -22.98 -0.54
C LYS A 131 17.63 -22.20 -0.67
N ALA A 132 17.39 -21.26 0.23
CA ALA A 132 16.10 -20.56 0.35
C ALA A 132 16.14 -19.08 -0.07
N PHE A 133 15.01 -18.58 -0.57
CA PHE A 133 14.76 -17.15 -0.79
C PHE A 133 13.57 -16.66 0.03
N VAL A 134 13.81 -15.79 1.00
CA VAL A 134 12.78 -15.30 1.92
C VAL A 134 12.62 -13.79 1.80
N VAL A 135 11.37 -13.31 1.72
CA VAL A 135 11.04 -11.89 1.85
C VAL A 135 10.14 -11.70 3.07
N LEU A 136 10.60 -10.84 3.99
CA LEU A 136 9.88 -10.40 5.18
C LEU A 136 9.46 -8.95 4.97
N ASP A 137 8.21 -8.72 4.58
CA ASP A 137 7.71 -7.39 4.27
C ASP A 137 7.07 -6.69 5.47
N GLY A 138 7.44 -5.44 5.73
CA GLY A 138 6.80 -4.58 6.73
C GLY A 138 7.16 -4.94 8.17
N VAL A 139 8.43 -5.18 8.47
CA VAL A 139 8.92 -5.47 9.83
C VAL A 139 9.12 -4.18 10.63
N ASN A 140 8.48 -4.04 11.80
CA ASN A 140 8.53 -2.83 12.63
C ASN A 140 9.25 -3.00 13.99
N THR A 141 9.77 -4.20 14.29
CA THR A 141 10.50 -4.45 15.55
C THR A 141 11.73 -5.32 15.32
N SER A 142 12.84 -4.99 15.97
CA SER A 142 14.08 -5.78 15.93
C SER A 142 13.86 -7.20 16.49
N LYS A 143 13.07 -7.33 17.56
CA LYS A 143 12.73 -8.63 18.16
C LYS A 143 12.02 -9.58 17.17
N LEU A 144 11.15 -9.05 16.31
CA LEU A 144 10.46 -9.84 15.28
C LEU A 144 11.47 -10.32 14.23
N LEU A 145 12.38 -9.44 13.82
CA LEU A 145 13.46 -9.77 12.89
C LEU A 145 14.40 -10.85 13.47
N GLU A 146 14.83 -10.69 14.72
CA GLU A 146 15.65 -11.66 15.45
C GLU A 146 14.95 -13.02 15.58
N ASN A 147 13.64 -13.04 15.86
CA ASN A 147 12.89 -14.29 15.96
C ASN A 147 12.73 -15.02 14.62
N LEU A 148 12.58 -14.29 13.51
CA LEU A 148 12.35 -14.89 12.19
C LEU A 148 13.64 -15.29 11.48
N VAL A 149 14.70 -14.51 11.64
CA VAL A 149 16.00 -14.77 11.02
C VAL A 149 16.90 -15.61 11.95
N GLY A 150 16.59 -15.62 13.24
CA GLY A 150 17.34 -16.32 14.28
C GLY A 150 18.57 -15.51 14.72
N ILE A 151 18.90 -15.59 16.00
CA ILE A 151 20.05 -14.90 16.63
C ILE A 151 21.39 -15.22 15.94
N GLY A 152 21.50 -16.33 15.18
CA GLY A 152 22.73 -16.75 14.50
C GLY A 152 22.60 -17.09 13.01
N ARG A 153 21.45 -16.82 12.34
CA ARG A 153 21.18 -17.23 10.93
C ARG A 153 21.23 -18.75 10.69
N ASP A 154 21.26 -19.53 11.77
CA ASP A 154 21.64 -20.94 11.78
C ASP A 154 20.59 -21.90 11.22
N TRP A 155 19.46 -21.41 10.73
CA TRP A 155 18.37 -22.27 10.27
C TRP A 155 18.24 -22.32 8.75
N LEU A 156 18.91 -21.44 8.02
CA LEU A 156 18.95 -21.42 6.56
C LEU A 156 20.22 -22.07 6.02
N GLY A 157 20.10 -22.75 4.88
CA GLY A 157 21.25 -23.36 4.21
C GLY A 157 22.16 -22.36 3.49
N PRO A 158 23.38 -22.79 3.12
CA PRO A 158 24.32 -21.99 2.34
C PRO A 158 23.70 -21.35 1.10
N SER A 159 24.16 -20.15 0.75
CA SER A 159 23.68 -19.39 -0.41
C SER A 159 22.19 -18.98 -0.37
N SER A 160 21.54 -19.10 0.80
CA SER A 160 20.21 -18.53 1.01
C SER A 160 20.27 -17.00 1.06
N ARG A 161 19.15 -16.36 0.67
CA ARG A 161 19.00 -14.90 0.71
C ARG A 161 17.71 -14.53 1.43
N VAL A 162 17.80 -13.51 2.28
CA VAL A 162 16.66 -12.94 2.99
C VAL A 162 16.57 -11.46 2.65
N ILE A 163 15.41 -10.99 2.22
CA ILE A 163 15.11 -9.57 2.08
C ILE A 163 14.17 -9.18 3.21
N VAL A 164 14.48 -8.08 3.88
CA VAL A 164 13.63 -7.49 4.94
C VAL A 164 13.24 -6.10 4.50
N THR A 165 11.94 -5.78 4.45
CA THR A 165 11.51 -4.40 4.21
C THR A 165 11.06 -3.75 5.52
N THR A 166 11.46 -2.51 5.74
CA THR A 166 11.02 -1.72 6.89
C THR A 166 11.00 -0.23 6.57
N ARG A 167 10.34 0.56 7.40
CA ARG A 167 10.43 2.02 7.34
C ARG A 167 11.60 2.52 8.20
N ASP A 168 11.89 1.84 9.29
CA ASP A 168 12.88 2.28 10.28
C ASP A 168 14.24 1.58 10.09
N LYS A 169 15.25 2.39 9.76
CA LYS A 169 16.63 1.94 9.58
C LYS A 169 17.22 1.29 10.84
N GLN A 170 16.82 1.72 12.04
CA GLN A 170 17.38 1.22 13.30
C GLN A 170 17.03 -0.24 13.54
N ILE A 171 15.87 -0.70 13.07
CA ILE A 171 15.47 -2.12 13.13
C ILE A 171 16.46 -3.00 12.35
N LEU A 172 16.93 -2.51 11.19
CA LEU A 172 17.88 -3.26 10.36
C LEU A 172 19.27 -3.33 11.02
N ILE A 173 19.71 -2.20 11.59
CA ILE A 173 21.00 -2.11 12.29
C ILE A 173 21.00 -3.02 13.52
N SER A 174 19.97 -2.90 14.37
CA SER A 174 19.85 -3.72 15.58
C SER A 174 19.61 -5.19 15.28
N GLY A 175 18.90 -5.53 14.19
CA GLY A 175 18.66 -6.90 13.76
C GLY A 175 19.80 -7.56 12.99
N GLY A 176 20.95 -6.89 12.82
CA GLY A 176 22.17 -7.52 12.27
C GLY A 176 22.09 -7.91 10.79
N VAL A 177 21.45 -7.10 9.95
CA VAL A 177 21.45 -7.32 8.48
C VAL A 177 22.82 -7.03 7.86
N ASP A 178 23.17 -7.71 6.76
CA ASP A 178 24.49 -7.57 6.11
C ASP A 178 24.62 -6.29 5.29
N THR A 179 23.55 -5.93 4.62
CA THR A 179 23.54 -4.84 3.66
C THR A 179 22.24 -4.08 3.79
N ILE A 180 22.33 -2.76 3.88
CA ILE A 180 21.18 -1.88 3.98
C ILE A 180 21.08 -1.08 2.70
N HIS A 181 19.96 -1.21 1.99
CA HIS A 181 19.62 -0.43 0.82
C HIS A 181 18.55 0.60 1.17
N GLN A 182 18.85 1.88 0.98
CA GLN A 182 17.85 2.95 1.06
C GLN A 182 17.18 3.06 -0.31
N VAL A 183 15.84 2.97 -0.35
CA VAL A 183 15.11 3.20 -1.59
C VAL A 183 15.13 4.68 -1.92
N GLU A 184 15.76 4.99 -3.06
CA GLU A 184 15.82 6.34 -3.61
C GLU A 184 14.51 6.71 -4.30
N GLU A 185 14.25 8.02 -4.39
CA GLU A 185 13.12 8.57 -5.11
C GLU A 185 13.14 8.19 -6.59
N MET A 186 11.95 8.02 -7.17
CA MET A 186 11.81 7.65 -8.56
C MET A 186 12.29 8.80 -9.46
N ASN A 187 13.22 8.51 -10.38
CA ASN A 187 13.72 9.53 -11.31
C ASN A 187 12.60 10.17 -12.13
N PHE A 188 12.87 11.37 -12.67
CA PHE A 188 11.88 12.13 -13.42
C PHE A 188 11.21 11.33 -14.55
N HIS A 189 11.99 10.59 -15.34
CA HIS A 189 11.46 9.82 -16.48
C HIS A 189 10.46 8.74 -16.04
N ASN A 190 10.83 7.94 -15.04
CA ASN A 190 9.98 6.89 -14.50
C ASN A 190 8.77 7.48 -13.75
N SER A 191 8.96 8.58 -13.04
CA SER A 191 7.88 9.32 -12.36
C SER A 191 6.86 9.82 -13.36
N PHE A 192 7.33 10.37 -14.48
CA PHE A 192 6.51 10.86 -15.57
C PHE A 192 5.69 9.75 -16.22
N ARG A 193 6.34 8.62 -16.49
CA ARG A 193 5.66 7.43 -17.05
C ARG A 193 4.62 6.87 -16.06
N LEU A 194 4.98 6.73 -14.79
CA LEU A 194 4.06 6.23 -13.77
C LEU A 194 2.85 7.15 -13.59
N PHE A 195 3.09 8.46 -13.46
CA PHE A 195 2.03 9.45 -13.38
C PHE A 195 1.12 9.40 -14.60
N SER A 196 1.69 9.39 -15.81
CA SER A 196 0.93 9.39 -17.06
C SER A 196 0.05 8.16 -17.20
N LEU A 197 0.55 6.98 -16.80
CA LEU A 197 -0.24 5.75 -16.81
C LEU A 197 -1.46 5.85 -15.89
N ASN A 198 -1.33 6.58 -14.77
CA ASN A 198 -2.42 6.78 -13.83
C ASN A 198 -3.33 7.96 -14.23
N ALA A 199 -2.84 8.99 -14.91
CA ALA A 199 -3.65 10.13 -15.33
C ALA A 199 -4.37 9.92 -16.66
N PHE A 200 -3.74 9.23 -17.61
CA PHE A 200 -4.19 9.17 -19.01
C PHE A 200 -4.35 7.74 -19.56
N HIS A 201 -3.97 6.71 -18.79
CA HIS A 201 -3.83 5.33 -19.28
C HIS A 201 -2.86 5.19 -20.48
N LYS A 202 -1.92 6.14 -20.59
CA LYS A 202 -0.87 6.21 -21.63
C LYS A 202 0.47 6.44 -20.95
N THR A 203 1.58 6.12 -21.62
CA THR A 203 2.92 6.37 -21.05
C THR A 203 3.32 7.84 -21.10
N PHE A 204 2.64 8.65 -21.89
CA PHE A 204 2.86 10.09 -22.03
C PHE A 204 1.50 10.82 -22.15
N PRO A 205 1.41 12.06 -21.63
CA PRO A 205 0.26 12.92 -21.83
C PRO A 205 0.22 13.49 -23.24
N GLU A 206 -0.90 14.11 -23.58
CA GLU A 206 -0.99 15.01 -24.72
C GLU A 206 -0.19 16.29 -24.46
N GLU A 207 0.23 16.98 -25.53
CA GLU A 207 1.16 18.12 -25.44
C GLU A 207 0.65 19.23 -24.52
N SER A 208 -0.66 19.49 -24.52
CA SER A 208 -1.26 20.52 -23.67
C SER A 208 -1.19 20.22 -22.16
N TYR A 209 -1.14 18.93 -21.78
CA TYR A 209 -1.00 18.50 -20.38
C TYR A 209 0.47 18.34 -19.95
N MET A 210 1.44 18.62 -20.82
CA MET A 210 2.86 18.37 -20.55
C MET A 210 3.38 19.17 -19.35
N GLU A 211 3.14 20.49 -19.31
CA GLU A 211 3.61 21.35 -18.22
C GLU A 211 2.84 21.11 -16.92
N LEU A 212 1.54 20.83 -17.00
CA LEU A 212 0.72 20.46 -15.85
C LEU A 212 1.19 19.12 -15.24
N SER A 213 1.56 18.15 -16.08
CA SER A 213 2.13 16.88 -15.64
C SER A 213 3.47 17.08 -14.95
N LYS A 214 4.36 17.93 -15.49
CA LYS A 214 5.63 18.27 -14.84
C LYS A 214 5.41 18.88 -13.45
N ARG A 215 4.46 19.81 -13.30
CA ARG A 215 4.09 20.38 -12.00
C ARG A 215 3.59 19.34 -11.00
N ALA A 216 2.74 18.40 -11.46
CA ALA A 216 2.23 17.33 -10.60
C ALA A 216 3.35 16.40 -10.13
N ILE A 217 4.29 16.07 -11.01
CA ILE A 217 5.44 15.21 -10.69
C ILE A 217 6.41 15.90 -9.72
N ASP A 218 6.67 17.19 -9.93
CA ASP A 218 7.50 18.00 -9.05
C ASP A 218 6.91 18.05 -7.63
N TYR A 219 5.59 18.23 -7.52
CA TYR A 219 4.88 18.14 -6.24
C TYR A 219 5.02 16.77 -5.57
N ALA A 220 4.97 15.68 -6.35
CA ALA A 220 5.07 14.31 -5.85
C ALA A 220 6.48 13.91 -5.38
N LYS A 221 7.52 14.68 -5.75
CA LYS A 221 8.93 14.47 -5.39
C LYS A 221 9.38 13.00 -5.53
N GLY A 222 9.04 12.40 -6.68
CA GLY A 222 9.44 11.02 -6.99
C GLY A 222 8.85 9.92 -6.08
N ASN A 223 7.86 10.22 -5.23
CA ASN A 223 7.18 9.19 -4.43
C ASN A 223 6.14 8.44 -5.28
N PRO A 224 6.29 7.13 -5.53
CA PRO A 224 5.40 6.37 -6.42
C PRO A 224 3.94 6.36 -5.98
N LEU A 225 3.66 6.35 -4.67
CA LEU A 225 2.29 6.40 -4.18
C LEU A 225 1.68 7.79 -4.44
N ALA A 226 2.41 8.86 -4.16
CA ALA A 226 1.94 10.22 -4.43
C ALA A 226 1.66 10.41 -5.94
N LEU A 227 2.55 9.93 -6.81
CA LEU A 227 2.35 9.98 -8.27
C LEU A 227 1.08 9.25 -8.71
N LYS A 228 0.82 8.05 -8.17
CA LYS A 228 -0.40 7.27 -8.48
C LYS A 228 -1.66 7.99 -8.01
N VAL A 229 -1.63 8.55 -6.80
CA VAL A 229 -2.75 9.30 -6.21
C VAL A 229 -3.04 10.56 -7.02
N LEU A 230 -2.01 11.37 -7.32
CA LEU A 230 -2.17 12.59 -8.10
C LEU A 230 -2.64 12.30 -9.52
N GLY A 231 -2.06 11.30 -10.18
CA GLY A 231 -2.49 10.91 -11.51
C GLY A 231 -3.95 10.49 -11.52
N SER A 232 -4.38 9.69 -10.55
CA SER A 232 -5.79 9.27 -10.43
C SER A 232 -6.72 10.44 -10.11
N TYR A 233 -6.31 11.35 -9.23
CA TYR A 233 -7.06 12.54 -8.84
C TYR A 233 -7.28 13.53 -10.00
N LEU A 234 -6.31 13.61 -10.91
CA LEU A 234 -6.34 14.50 -12.07
C LEU A 234 -6.93 13.83 -13.32
N ARG A 235 -7.21 12.51 -13.27
CA ARG A 235 -7.77 11.76 -14.38
C ARG A 235 -9.09 12.36 -14.84
N SER A 236 -9.28 12.45 -16.17
CA SER A 236 -10.50 12.91 -16.83
C SER A 236 -10.90 14.37 -16.56
N LYS A 237 -10.05 15.15 -15.89
CA LYS A 237 -10.25 16.60 -15.69
C LYS A 237 -9.64 17.39 -16.84
N SER A 238 -10.22 18.56 -17.10
CA SER A 238 -9.72 19.54 -18.08
C SER A 238 -8.45 20.24 -17.59
N GLU A 239 -7.72 20.88 -18.50
CA GLU A 239 -6.50 21.65 -18.19
C GLU A 239 -6.73 22.74 -17.12
N ILE A 240 -7.89 23.42 -17.18
CA ILE A 240 -8.27 24.46 -16.22
C ILE A 240 -8.47 23.86 -14.82
N GLU A 241 -9.11 22.70 -14.74
CA GLU A 241 -9.31 21.99 -13.47
C GLU A 241 -7.99 21.44 -12.90
N TRP A 242 -7.07 20.99 -13.75
CA TRP A 242 -5.71 20.60 -13.33
C TRP A 242 -4.95 21.78 -12.74
N ASP A 243 -4.95 22.91 -13.45
CA ASP A 243 -4.24 24.12 -13.04
C ASP A 243 -4.71 24.59 -11.67
N SER A 244 -6.03 24.74 -11.51
CA SER A 244 -6.66 25.11 -10.23
C SER A 244 -6.33 24.12 -9.11
N ALA A 245 -6.41 22.81 -9.40
CA ALA A 245 -6.12 21.78 -8.42
C ALA A 245 -4.65 21.77 -7.97
N LEU A 246 -3.71 21.98 -8.91
CA LEU A 246 -2.29 22.01 -8.63
C LEU A 246 -1.86 23.28 -7.88
N ASP A 247 -2.51 24.42 -8.14
CA ASP A 247 -2.28 25.64 -7.37
C ASP A 247 -2.74 25.48 -5.92
N LYS A 248 -3.92 24.90 -5.69
CA LYS A 248 -4.40 24.58 -4.34
C LYS A 248 -3.43 23.67 -3.58
N LEU A 249 -2.80 22.71 -4.26
CA LEU A 249 -1.80 21.83 -3.65
C LEU A 249 -0.50 22.56 -3.28
N LYS A 250 -0.07 23.55 -4.05
CA LYS A 250 1.13 24.37 -3.76
C LYS A 250 0.96 25.27 -2.53
N GLU A 251 -0.26 25.76 -2.27
CA GLU A 251 -0.56 26.61 -1.11
C GLU A 251 -0.54 25.84 0.23
N VAL A 252 -0.47 24.50 0.19
CA VAL A 252 -0.27 23.67 1.37
C VAL A 252 1.23 23.54 1.65
N PRO A 253 1.74 24.02 2.80
CA PRO A 253 3.15 23.84 3.13
C PRO A 253 3.47 22.35 3.24
N ASN A 254 4.39 21.88 2.37
CA ASN A 254 5.06 20.60 2.47
C ASN A 254 5.96 20.60 3.72
N ALA A 255 5.35 20.52 4.91
CA ALA A 255 6.06 20.13 6.11
C ALA A 255 6.55 18.70 5.90
N GLU A 256 7.85 18.50 6.06
CA GLU A 256 8.59 17.25 5.93
C GLU A 256 7.74 15.99 6.21
N ILE A 257 7.67 15.11 5.22
CA ILE A 257 6.97 13.83 5.31
C ILE A 257 7.77 12.94 6.28
N GLN A 258 7.31 12.83 7.53
CA GLN A 258 7.92 12.00 8.58
C GLN A 258 6.92 11.00 9.17
N GLU A 259 6.93 9.78 8.63
CA GLU A 259 6.55 8.45 9.19
C GLU A 259 5.34 8.21 10.13
N GLY A 260 4.37 7.38 9.67
CA GLY A 260 3.36 6.69 10.50
C GLY A 260 1.94 6.73 9.93
N THR A 261 1.00 5.86 10.35
CA THR A 261 -0.44 5.97 9.95
C THR A 261 -1.09 7.26 10.48
N ASP A 262 -0.41 7.94 11.39
CA ASP A 262 -0.70 9.30 11.83
C ASP A 262 -0.34 10.35 10.75
N GLU A 263 0.42 9.99 9.70
CA GLU A 263 0.85 10.80 8.53
C GLU A 263 -0.06 10.70 7.31
N VAL A 264 -1.14 9.94 7.34
CA VAL A 264 -2.04 9.91 6.17
C VAL A 264 -2.61 11.31 6.01
N GLU A 265 -1.99 12.11 5.17
CA GLU A 265 -2.37 13.50 4.90
C GLU A 265 -3.50 13.56 3.88
N VAL A 266 -3.63 12.53 3.04
CA VAL A 266 -4.56 12.50 1.93
C VAL A 266 -5.25 11.14 1.87
N ILE A 267 -6.58 11.17 1.91
CA ILE A 267 -7.45 10.07 1.52
C ILE A 267 -8.30 10.58 0.36
N TRP A 268 -8.13 9.94 -0.80
CA TRP A 268 -8.97 10.17 -1.96
C TRP A 268 -9.47 8.81 -2.45
N LEU A 269 -10.78 8.68 -2.58
CA LEU A 269 -11.43 7.42 -2.92
C LEU A 269 -12.48 7.63 -4.02
N ASP A 270 -12.25 6.98 -5.17
CA ASP A 270 -13.28 6.79 -6.19
C ASP A 270 -14.21 5.66 -5.75
N MET A 271 -15.40 6.03 -5.28
CA MET A 271 -16.42 5.09 -4.79
C MET A 271 -17.03 4.23 -5.90
N THR A 272 -16.82 4.56 -7.18
CA THR A 272 -17.35 3.78 -8.30
C THR A 272 -16.57 2.49 -8.56
N GLN A 273 -15.32 2.42 -8.09
CA GLN A 273 -14.38 1.33 -8.36
C GLN A 273 -14.23 0.35 -7.19
N ILE A 274 -15.04 0.51 -6.15
CA ILE A 274 -14.95 -0.30 -4.93
C ILE A 274 -16.27 -0.97 -4.59
N PRO A 275 -16.24 -2.14 -3.93
CA PRO A 275 -17.43 -2.72 -3.35
C PRO A 275 -18.00 -1.81 -2.24
N PRO A 276 -19.28 -1.94 -1.89
CA PRO A 276 -19.87 -1.34 -0.69
C PRO A 276 -19.05 -1.59 0.58
N ILE A 277 -18.70 -0.52 1.29
CA ILE A 277 -17.94 -0.53 2.55
C ILE A 277 -18.76 0.19 3.63
N ASN A 278 -18.84 -0.40 4.81
CA ASN A 278 -19.38 0.26 6.00
C ASN A 278 -18.23 0.93 6.78
N LEU A 279 -18.25 2.25 6.88
CA LEU A 279 -17.27 2.99 7.68
C LEU A 279 -17.68 3.01 9.16
N SER A 280 -16.69 2.72 10.01
CA SER A 280 -16.83 2.87 11.46
C SER A 280 -16.94 4.36 11.84
N PRO A 281 -17.75 4.73 12.86
CA PRO A 281 -17.84 6.11 13.34
C PRO A 281 -16.53 6.73 13.82
N LYS A 282 -15.53 5.89 14.11
CA LYS A 282 -14.19 6.30 14.55
C LYS A 282 -13.10 6.02 13.50
N ALA A 283 -13.48 5.79 12.24
CA ALA A 283 -12.55 5.39 11.17
C ALA A 283 -11.34 6.33 11.05
N PHE A 284 -11.56 7.64 11.17
CA PHE A 284 -10.52 8.65 11.03
C PHE A 284 -9.89 9.08 12.37
N LYS A 285 -10.23 8.44 13.50
CA LYS A 285 -9.80 8.89 14.85
C LYS A 285 -8.28 8.95 15.00
N LYS A 286 -7.57 8.00 14.39
CA LYS A 286 -6.10 7.89 14.47
C LYS A 286 -5.37 8.64 13.35
N MET A 287 -6.07 9.35 12.45
CA MET A 287 -5.45 9.99 11.29
C MET A 287 -5.21 11.47 11.56
N SER A 288 -4.35 11.78 12.53
CA SER A 288 -4.19 13.14 13.06
C SER A 288 -3.61 14.15 12.06
N LYS A 289 -2.83 13.73 11.06
CA LYS A 289 -2.29 14.63 10.02
C LYS A 289 -3.11 14.65 8.74
N LEU A 290 -4.28 14.01 8.71
CA LEU A 290 -5.18 14.08 7.54
C LEU A 290 -5.58 15.52 7.24
N ARG A 291 -5.26 15.96 6.02
CA ARG A 291 -5.51 17.29 5.47
C ARG A 291 -6.53 17.23 4.34
N LEU A 292 -6.55 16.16 3.54
CA LEU A 292 -7.48 15.96 2.44
C LEU A 292 -8.25 14.67 2.66
N LEU A 293 -9.57 14.78 2.73
CA LEU A 293 -10.49 13.64 2.70
C LEU A 293 -11.47 13.84 1.57
N ALA A 294 -11.45 12.97 0.56
CA ALA A 294 -12.25 13.10 -0.64
C ALA A 294 -12.87 11.75 -1.02
N PHE A 295 -14.19 11.71 -1.15
CA PHE A 295 -14.94 10.57 -1.62
C PHE A 295 -15.74 10.96 -2.85
N GLN A 296 -15.28 10.51 -4.02
CA GLN A 296 -15.90 10.86 -5.29
C GLN A 296 -16.85 9.74 -5.75
N GLY A 297 -18.01 10.12 -6.29
CA GLY A 297 -18.99 9.19 -6.87
C GLY A 297 -19.48 9.71 -8.22
N ASN A 298 -19.84 8.80 -9.14
CA ASN A 298 -20.40 9.21 -10.43
C ASN A 298 -21.92 9.42 -10.35
N LYS A 299 -22.39 10.44 -11.08
CA LYS A 299 -23.76 10.44 -11.64
C LYS A 299 -23.79 9.40 -12.75
N ARG A 300 -24.70 8.42 -12.68
CA ARG A 300 -25.08 7.72 -13.90
C ARG A 300 -26.06 8.61 -14.64
N ASP A 301 -25.66 9.08 -15.81
CA ASP A 301 -26.62 9.47 -16.84
C ASP A 301 -27.32 8.20 -17.30
N PHE A 302 -28.54 7.99 -16.81
CA PHE A 302 -29.47 7.13 -17.52
C PHE A 302 -30.23 8.05 -18.46
N ASN A 303 -30.02 7.88 -19.76
CA ASN A 303 -30.90 8.39 -20.80
C ASN A 303 -32.29 7.74 -20.68
N ASN A 304 -33.02 7.99 -19.59
CA ASN A 304 -34.45 7.72 -19.49
C ASN A 304 -35.08 8.57 -18.37
N SER A 305 -35.94 9.49 -18.79
CA SER A 305 -36.51 10.60 -18.04
C SER A 305 -37.63 10.23 -17.06
N VAL A 306 -37.42 9.26 -16.17
CA VAL A 306 -38.44 8.91 -15.13
C VAL A 306 -37.86 8.56 -13.75
N TYR A 307 -36.54 8.36 -13.60
CA TYR A 307 -35.95 8.06 -12.28
C TYR A 307 -34.84 9.06 -11.95
N SER A 308 -34.94 9.69 -10.78
CA SER A 308 -33.97 10.63 -10.23
C SER A 308 -32.54 10.09 -10.33
N SER A 309 -31.60 10.98 -10.71
CA SER A 309 -30.16 10.72 -10.75
C SER A 309 -29.66 10.16 -9.40
N LYS A 310 -29.53 8.83 -9.31
CA LYS A 310 -29.10 8.16 -8.08
C LYS A 310 -27.58 8.07 -8.04
N ILE A 311 -26.97 8.77 -7.08
CA ILE A 311 -25.53 8.68 -6.82
C ILE A 311 -25.22 7.30 -6.28
N ILE A 312 -24.19 6.68 -6.84
CA ILE A 312 -23.65 5.43 -6.32
C ILE A 312 -22.83 5.77 -5.09
N ASN A 313 -23.39 5.50 -3.90
CA ASN A 313 -22.63 5.57 -2.68
C ASN A 313 -22.17 4.15 -2.31
N SER A 314 -20.87 3.89 -2.46
CA SER A 314 -20.24 2.64 -2.02
C SER A 314 -19.70 2.75 -0.60
N VAL A 315 -19.88 3.88 0.08
CA VAL A 315 -19.38 4.11 1.43
C VAL A 315 -20.52 4.52 2.36
N TYR A 316 -20.90 3.59 3.23
CA TYR A 316 -22.03 3.75 4.14
C TYR A 316 -21.58 4.16 5.54
N LEU A 317 -22.32 5.08 6.15
CA LEU A 317 -22.14 5.53 7.54
C LEU A 317 -23.40 5.22 8.37
N PRO A 318 -23.68 3.95 8.70
CA PRO A 318 -24.92 3.56 9.37
C PRO A 318 -25.10 4.21 10.75
N SER A 319 -24.01 4.60 11.41
CA SER A 319 -24.05 5.31 12.71
C SER A 319 -23.45 6.72 12.64
N GLY A 320 -23.24 7.25 11.43
CA GLY A 320 -22.57 8.53 11.21
C GLY A 320 -21.08 8.52 11.60
N LEU A 321 -20.41 9.65 11.37
CA LEU A 321 -19.06 9.89 11.90
C LEU A 321 -19.13 10.54 13.27
N LYS A 322 -18.33 10.05 14.22
CA LYS A 322 -18.17 10.67 15.55
C LYS A 322 -16.99 11.64 15.60
N LEU A 323 -15.96 11.43 14.77
CA LEU A 323 -14.73 12.20 14.79
C LEU A 323 -14.22 12.42 13.37
N LEU A 324 -13.87 13.66 13.06
CA LEU A 324 -13.06 14.04 11.91
C LEU A 324 -11.73 14.61 12.40
N PRO A 325 -10.62 14.43 11.65
CA PRO A 325 -9.32 14.98 12.00
C PRO A 325 -9.35 16.51 12.09
N LYS A 326 -8.71 17.07 13.11
CA LYS A 326 -8.69 18.53 13.35
C LYS A 326 -7.83 19.31 12.35
N ASN A 327 -6.94 18.63 11.63
CA ASN A 327 -6.03 19.22 10.65
C ASN A 327 -6.58 19.18 9.21
N LEU A 328 -7.85 18.79 9.04
CA LEU A 328 -8.49 18.71 7.74
C LEU A 328 -8.56 20.10 7.10
N ARG A 329 -8.03 20.22 5.89
CA ARG A 329 -8.04 21.43 5.06
C ARG A 329 -9.02 21.32 3.90
N TYR A 330 -9.21 20.11 3.37
CA TYR A 330 -10.12 19.85 2.26
C TYR A 330 -11.01 18.67 2.62
N PHE A 331 -12.32 18.87 2.54
CA PHE A 331 -13.30 17.83 2.73
C PHE A 331 -14.28 17.75 1.57
N GLU A 332 -14.17 16.69 0.77
CA GLU A 332 -15.10 16.40 -0.31
C GLU A 332 -15.81 15.06 -0.09
N TRP A 333 -17.13 15.02 -0.23
CA TRP A 333 -17.85 13.76 -0.18
C TRP A 333 -19.16 13.80 -0.96
N ASP A 334 -19.14 13.13 -2.12
CA ASP A 334 -20.28 12.98 -2.99
C ASP A 334 -21.35 12.10 -2.33
N GLY A 335 -22.55 12.64 -2.18
CA GLY A 335 -23.64 11.90 -1.55
C GLY A 335 -23.41 11.66 -0.05
N TYR A 336 -22.71 12.58 0.64
CA TYR A 336 -22.44 12.48 2.07
C TYR A 336 -23.67 11.99 2.86
N PRO A 337 -23.60 10.81 3.51
CA PRO A 337 -24.79 10.08 3.93
C PRO A 337 -25.39 10.57 5.24
N SER A 338 -24.65 11.34 6.05
CA SER A 338 -25.10 11.79 7.37
C SER A 338 -25.82 13.14 7.31
N LYS A 339 -26.76 13.35 8.24
CA LYS A 339 -27.56 14.59 8.35
C LYS A 339 -26.81 15.78 8.95
N SER A 340 -25.65 15.53 9.54
CA SER A 340 -24.79 16.57 10.09
C SER A 340 -23.33 16.11 10.02
N LEU A 341 -22.43 17.08 10.11
CA LEU A 341 -21.03 16.80 10.43
C LEU A 341 -20.91 16.37 11.90
N PRO A 342 -19.80 15.71 12.29
CA PRO A 342 -19.59 15.35 13.69
C PRO A 342 -19.60 16.60 14.58
N PRO A 343 -20.32 16.59 15.71
CA PRO A 343 -20.49 17.77 16.56
C PRO A 343 -19.18 18.28 17.18
N THR A 344 -18.16 17.41 17.28
CA THR A 344 -16.83 17.77 17.80
C THR A 344 -15.86 18.22 16.69
N PHE A 345 -16.31 18.35 15.44
CA PHE A 345 -15.44 18.77 14.35
C PHE A 345 -15.23 20.29 14.39
N CYS A 346 -13.97 20.70 14.53
CA CYS A 346 -13.57 22.11 14.53
C CYS A 346 -12.98 22.46 13.15
N PRO A 347 -13.70 23.21 12.29
CA PRO A 347 -13.26 23.50 10.92
C PRO A 347 -12.24 24.65 10.84
N GLU A 348 -11.52 24.99 11.91
CA GLU A 348 -10.61 26.15 11.94
C GLU A 348 -9.52 26.13 10.87
N LYS A 349 -9.09 24.93 10.47
CA LYS A 349 -8.07 24.73 9.42
C LYS A 349 -8.68 24.36 8.07
N LEU A 350 -10.01 24.25 8.00
CA LEU A 350 -10.72 23.83 6.80
C LEU A 350 -10.78 25.00 5.80
N VAL A 351 -10.15 24.79 4.65
CA VAL A 351 -10.12 25.74 3.53
C VAL A 351 -11.33 25.54 2.63
N GLU A 352 -11.71 24.28 2.40
CA GLU A 352 -12.81 23.92 1.51
C GLU A 352 -13.64 22.76 2.04
N LEU A 353 -14.96 22.95 2.01
CA LEU A 353 -15.96 21.94 2.27
C LEU A 353 -16.85 21.81 1.02
N SER A 354 -16.79 20.65 0.38
CA SER A 354 -17.61 20.30 -0.79
C SER A 354 -18.41 19.04 -0.48
N LEU A 355 -19.72 19.18 -0.26
CA LEU A 355 -20.60 18.03 -0.01
C LEU A 355 -21.68 17.99 -1.08
N PRO A 356 -21.37 17.65 -2.34
CA PRO A 356 -22.39 17.67 -3.37
C PRO A 356 -23.38 16.51 -3.16
N TYR A 357 -24.65 16.82 -3.35
CA TYR A 357 -25.80 15.90 -3.19
C TYR A 357 -25.90 15.25 -1.81
N ASN A 358 -25.50 16.00 -0.79
CA ASN A 358 -25.47 15.55 0.59
C ASN A 358 -26.87 15.40 1.20
N ASN A 359 -26.95 14.73 2.35
CA ASN A 359 -28.15 14.67 3.19
C ASN A 359 -28.07 15.60 4.42
N VAL A 360 -27.12 16.54 4.45
CA VAL A 360 -26.86 17.41 5.60
C VAL A 360 -28.02 18.38 5.78
N GLU A 361 -28.69 18.30 6.92
CA GLU A 361 -29.74 19.24 7.33
C GLU A 361 -29.15 20.41 8.14
N LYS A 362 -28.03 20.17 8.84
CA LYS A 362 -27.35 21.16 9.65
C LYS A 362 -25.84 20.95 9.66
N LEU A 363 -25.08 21.99 9.32
CA LEU A 363 -23.61 21.93 9.28
C LEU A 363 -22.96 22.14 10.65
N TRP A 364 -23.43 23.12 11.43
CA TRP A 364 -22.80 23.52 12.68
C TRP A 364 -23.85 23.93 13.73
N ASP A 365 -23.51 23.74 15.01
CA ASP A 365 -24.19 24.34 16.16
C ASP A 365 -23.30 25.47 16.70
N GLY A 366 -23.64 26.75 16.44
CA GLY A 366 -22.91 27.91 16.99
C GLY A 366 -22.20 28.82 15.96
N VAL A 367 -21.19 29.57 16.41
CA VAL A 367 -20.52 30.64 15.64
C VAL A 367 -19.65 30.06 14.52
N GLN A 368 -19.80 30.64 13.33
CA GLN A 368 -19.16 30.22 12.09
C GLN A 368 -17.71 30.72 12.02
N VAL A 369 -16.75 29.81 11.78
CA VAL A 369 -15.36 30.18 11.44
C VAL A 369 -15.30 30.56 9.96
N CYS A 370 -14.53 31.60 9.63
CA CYS A 370 -14.41 32.14 8.28
C CYS A 370 -13.74 31.13 7.34
N MET A 371 -14.54 30.34 6.64
CA MET A 371 -14.06 29.44 5.57
C MET A 371 -13.94 30.22 4.26
N THR A 372 -12.88 29.96 3.48
CA THR A 372 -12.66 30.61 2.19
C THR A 372 -13.67 30.18 1.13
N GLN A 373 -14.09 28.90 1.12
CA GLN A 373 -15.12 28.40 0.20
C GLN A 373 -15.96 27.28 0.84
N VAL A 374 -17.29 27.38 0.73
CA VAL A 374 -18.25 26.34 1.13
C VAL A 374 -19.16 26.07 -0.06
N SER A 375 -19.14 24.84 -0.57
CA SER A 375 -19.99 24.39 -1.68
C SER A 375 -20.93 23.29 -1.22
N LEU A 376 -22.23 23.58 -1.25
CA LEU A 376 -23.29 22.65 -0.89
C LEU A 376 -24.29 22.58 -2.03
N MET A 377 -24.38 21.42 -2.66
CA MET A 377 -25.47 21.13 -3.58
C MET A 377 -26.41 20.14 -2.92
N PHE A 378 -27.64 20.55 -2.64
CA PHE A 378 -28.64 19.64 -2.08
C PHE A 378 -29.25 18.77 -3.18
N LYS A 379 -29.76 17.58 -2.81
CA LYS A 379 -30.62 16.80 -3.71
C LYS A 379 -31.94 17.57 -3.86
N ASN A 380 -32.30 17.92 -5.10
CA ASN A 380 -33.67 18.34 -5.41
C ASN A 380 -34.61 17.13 -5.41
#